data_AF-A0A3M0YXW7-F1
#
_entry.id   AF-A0A3M0YXW7-F1
#
_cell.length_a   1.000
_cell.length_b   1.000
_cell.length_c   1.000
_cell.angle_alpha   90.00
_cell.angle_beta   90.00
_cell.angle_gamma   90.00
#
_symmetry.space_group_name_H-M   'P 1'
#
loop_
_entity.id
_entity.type
_entity.pdbx_description
1 polymer ?
#
loop_
_entity_poly.entity_id
_entity_poly.type
_entity_poly.pdbx_seq_one_letter_code
_entity_poly.pdbx_strand_id
1 'polypeptide(L)'
;MTYDLSLLEPSLAKWRASEALRMAYGSLYRQMHSAALPGPALEVGSGIGVIREFIPGVVTSDVAATPYVDCALSAYELPTNHGGPWATVYLLDVLHHLRRPFAFFESAASVLDIGGRIIMMEPAATPGGRLFYRLFHHEPIVPAAINAPYDFREDKYGGEFANMAMAWC
;
A
#
# COMPACT_ATOMS: atom_id res chain seq x y z
N MET A 1 -8.40 -10.12 -13.41
CA MET A 1 -8.75 -8.94 -12.60
C MET A 1 -9.29 -9.50 -11.31
N THR A 2 -8.59 -9.29 -10.20
CA THR A 2 -9.08 -9.58 -8.85
C THR A 2 -9.18 -8.30 -8.01
N TYR A 3 -8.99 -7.12 -8.61
CA TYR A 3 -9.31 -5.86 -7.94
C TYR A 3 -10.78 -5.51 -8.15
N ASP A 4 -11.61 -5.85 -7.16
CA ASP A 4 -13.03 -5.55 -7.16
C ASP A 4 -13.29 -4.13 -6.66
N LEU A 5 -13.42 -3.20 -7.61
CA LEU A 5 -13.73 -1.79 -7.34
C LEU A 5 -15.06 -1.59 -6.61
N SER A 6 -15.97 -2.57 -6.63
CA SER A 6 -17.24 -2.48 -5.91
C SER A 6 -17.07 -2.46 -4.39
N LEU A 7 -15.90 -2.88 -3.88
CA LEU A 7 -15.58 -2.87 -2.45
C LEU A 7 -15.20 -1.48 -1.91
N LEU A 8 -14.87 -0.51 -2.78
CA LEU A 8 -14.37 0.80 -2.35
C LEU A 8 -15.45 1.64 -1.67
N GLU A 9 -16.65 1.70 -2.23
CA GLU A 9 -17.75 2.47 -1.64
C GLU A 9 -18.22 1.90 -0.28
N PRO A 10 -18.44 0.57 -0.13
CA PRO A 10 -18.68 -0.04 1.18
C PRO A 10 -17.54 0.20 2.19
N SER A 11 -16.29 0.17 1.73
CA SER A 11 -15.12 0.44 2.60
C SER A 11 -15.13 1.89 3.09
N LEU A 12 -15.42 2.85 2.21
CA LEU A 12 -15.57 4.25 2.59
C LEU A 12 -16.75 4.48 3.55
N ALA A 13 -17.87 3.78 3.36
CA ALA A 13 -19.00 3.84 4.28
C ALA A 13 -18.64 3.32 5.68
N LYS A 14 -17.94 2.18 5.77
CA LYS A 14 -17.41 1.63 7.03
C LYS A 14 -16.41 2.57 7.69
N TRP A 15 -15.50 3.15 6.90
CA TRP A 15 -14.53 4.14 7.36
C TRP A 15 -15.22 5.35 8.00
N ARG A 16 -16.23 5.91 7.34
CA ARG A 16 -16.99 7.07 7.86
C ARG A 16 -17.78 6.75 9.13
N ALA A 17 -18.29 5.52 9.24
CA ALA A 17 -19.12 5.08 10.36
C ALA A 17 -18.33 4.67 11.61
N SER A 18 -17.04 4.35 11.51
CA SER A 18 -16.25 3.81 12.62
C SER A 18 -15.16 4.77 13.10
N GLU A 19 -15.43 5.49 14.19
CA GLU A 19 -14.44 6.36 14.84
C GLU A 19 -13.21 5.59 15.32
N ALA A 20 -13.42 4.40 15.91
CA ALA A 20 -12.34 3.54 16.38
C ALA A 20 -11.39 3.13 15.24
N LEU A 21 -11.92 2.84 14.05
CA LEU A 21 -11.13 2.52 12.87
C LEU A 21 -10.26 3.72 12.44
N ARG A 22 -10.86 4.91 12.38
CA ARG A 22 -10.13 6.15 12.05
C ARG A 22 -9.06 6.49 13.08
N MET A 23 -9.33 6.25 14.37
CA MET A 23 -8.33 6.44 15.43
C MET A 23 -7.14 5.49 15.25
N ALA A 24 -7.41 4.20 14.98
CA ALA A 24 -6.38 3.20 14.77
C ALA A 24 -5.52 3.54 13.55
N TYR A 25 -6.12 3.68 12.37
CA TYR A 25 -5.41 4.03 11.13
C TYR A 25 -4.73 5.40 11.22
N GLY A 26 -5.35 6.38 11.87
CA GLY A 26 -4.73 7.68 12.12
C GLY A 26 -3.46 7.57 12.97
N SER A 27 -3.40 6.66 13.93
CA SER A 27 -2.18 6.37 14.66
C SER A 27 -1.10 5.75 13.77
N LEU A 28 -1.48 4.83 12.88
CA LEU A 28 -0.58 4.20 11.93
C LEU A 28 0.04 5.22 10.97
N TYR A 29 -0.80 6.04 10.32
CA TYR A 29 -0.35 7.09 9.41
C TYR A 29 0.53 8.13 10.10
N ARG A 30 0.19 8.56 11.32
CA ARG A 30 1.05 9.48 12.09
C ARG A 30 2.40 8.86 12.42
N GLN A 31 2.44 7.57 12.75
CA GLN A 31 3.69 6.86 12.99
C GLN A 31 4.54 6.77 11.71
N MET A 32 3.94 6.42 10.57
CA MET A 32 4.62 6.44 9.27
C MET A 32 5.17 7.84 8.96
N HIS A 33 4.35 8.87 9.14
CA HIS A 33 4.73 10.25 8.87
C HIS A 33 5.88 10.76 9.75
N SER A 34 6.02 10.24 10.97
CA SER A 34 7.14 10.61 11.86
C SER A 34 8.51 10.26 11.29
N ALA A 35 8.57 9.31 10.34
CA ALA A 35 9.77 8.93 9.61
C ALA A 35 9.89 9.60 8.23
N ALA A 36 8.96 10.48 7.85
CA ALA A 36 8.95 11.15 6.55
C ALA A 36 10.00 12.24 6.43
N LEU A 37 10.31 12.60 5.19
CA LEU A 37 11.11 13.78 4.87
C LEU A 37 10.20 14.92 4.40
N PRO A 38 10.57 16.19 4.65
CA PRO A 38 9.91 17.32 4.02
C PRO A 38 10.03 17.23 2.50
N GLY A 39 8.93 17.45 1.78
CA GLY A 39 8.91 17.47 0.32
C GLY A 39 7.73 16.71 -0.28
N PRO A 40 7.74 16.51 -1.62
CA PRO A 40 6.69 15.76 -2.31
C PRO A 40 6.59 14.33 -1.78
N ALA A 41 5.37 13.86 -1.57
CA ALA A 41 5.12 12.50 -1.12
C ALA A 41 4.04 11.82 -1.96
N LEU A 42 4.22 10.52 -2.19
CA LEU A 42 3.31 9.65 -2.93
C LEU A 42 2.86 8.51 -2.00
N GLU A 43 1.57 8.17 -2.00
CA GLU A 43 1.09 6.89 -1.46
C GLU A 43 0.72 5.97 -2.61
N VAL A 44 1.22 4.73 -2.57
CA VAL A 44 0.94 3.68 -3.54
C VAL A 44 -0.05 2.70 -2.93
N GLY A 45 -1.16 2.43 -3.63
CA GLY A 45 -2.23 1.55 -3.14
C GLY A 45 -3.18 2.26 -2.17
N SER A 46 -3.57 3.49 -2.50
CA SER A 46 -4.37 4.37 -1.64
C SER A 46 -5.82 3.91 -1.43
N GLY A 47 -6.39 3.06 -2.29
CA GLY A 47 -7.77 2.59 -2.19
C GLY A 47 -8.77 3.75 -2.11
N ILE A 48 -9.33 3.98 -0.92
CA ILE A 48 -10.28 5.07 -0.63
C ILE A 48 -9.64 6.42 -0.25
N GLY A 49 -8.31 6.56 -0.35
CA GLY A 49 -7.59 7.83 -0.27
C GLY A 49 -7.49 8.46 1.12
N VAL A 50 -7.64 7.66 2.20
CA VAL A 50 -7.82 8.16 3.57
C VAL A 50 -6.54 8.72 4.21
N ILE A 51 -5.36 8.47 3.65
CA ILE A 51 -4.10 9.07 4.14
C ILE A 51 -4.17 10.60 4.22
N ARG A 52 -4.93 11.24 3.33
CA ARG A 52 -5.06 12.71 3.27
C ARG A 52 -5.72 13.31 4.50
N GLU A 53 -6.51 12.51 5.21
CA GLU A 53 -7.10 12.93 6.48
C GLU A 53 -6.02 13.13 7.56
N PHE A 54 -4.83 12.53 7.40
CA PHE A 54 -3.76 12.52 8.39
C PHE A 54 -2.45 13.16 7.91
N ILE A 55 -2.18 13.11 6.61
CA ILE A 55 -0.97 13.65 5.99
C ILE A 55 -1.38 14.51 4.79
N PRO A 56 -1.63 15.82 5.01
CA PRO A 56 -2.02 16.73 3.94
C PRO A 56 -0.94 16.83 2.85
N GLY A 57 -1.37 16.93 1.60
CA GLY A 57 -0.47 17.15 0.45
C GLY A 57 0.21 15.90 -0.12
N VAL A 58 -0.04 14.70 0.43
CA VAL A 58 0.35 13.44 -0.22
C VAL A 58 -0.42 13.26 -1.52
N VAL A 59 0.27 12.89 -2.59
CA VAL A 59 -0.34 12.43 -3.85
C VAL A 59 -0.80 10.99 -3.64
N THR A 60 -2.08 10.72 -3.87
CA THR A 60 -2.67 9.39 -3.67
C THR A 60 -2.77 8.65 -4.99
N SER A 61 -2.46 7.36 -4.99
CA SER A 61 -2.43 6.58 -6.21
C SER A 61 -2.85 5.13 -6.01
N ASP A 62 -3.38 4.53 -7.06
CA ASP A 62 -3.81 3.13 -7.09
C ASP A 62 -3.56 2.58 -8.50
N VAL A 63 -3.63 1.26 -8.71
CA VAL A 63 -3.56 0.70 -10.08
C VAL A 63 -4.71 1.20 -10.95
N ALA A 64 -5.90 1.33 -10.35
CA ALA A 64 -7.09 1.75 -11.07
C ALA A 64 -7.35 3.24 -10.88
N ALA A 65 -7.85 3.89 -11.93
CA ALA A 65 -8.40 5.24 -11.80
C ALA A 65 -9.72 5.17 -11.00
N THR A 66 -9.74 5.80 -9.83
CA THR A 66 -10.95 5.88 -8.98
C THR A 66 -11.23 7.34 -8.61
N PRO A 67 -12.44 7.67 -8.16
CA PRO A 67 -12.75 9.02 -7.66
C PRO A 67 -11.99 9.41 -6.37
N TYR A 68 -11.25 8.47 -5.75
CA TYR A 68 -10.60 8.66 -4.46
C TYR A 68 -9.10 8.98 -4.56
N VAL A 69 -8.50 8.77 -5.74
CA VAL A 69 -7.05 8.91 -5.95
C VAL A 69 -6.73 9.95 -7.03
N ASP A 70 -5.54 10.54 -6.99
CA ASP A 70 -5.14 11.57 -7.96
C ASP A 70 -4.79 10.95 -9.31
N CYS A 71 -4.19 9.75 -9.28
CA CYS A 71 -3.71 9.10 -10.48
C CYS A 71 -3.76 7.57 -10.38
N ALA A 72 -3.90 6.95 -11.55
CA ALA A 72 -3.74 5.52 -11.75
C ALA A 72 -2.29 5.23 -12.15
N LEU A 73 -1.60 4.36 -11.42
CA LEU A 73 -0.21 4.00 -11.70
C LEU A 73 0.15 2.60 -11.18
N SER A 74 1.15 2.02 -11.83
CA SER A 74 1.72 0.72 -11.46
C SER A 74 2.79 0.89 -10.39
N ALA A 75 2.77 0.07 -9.34
CA ALA A 75 3.88 -0.02 -8.39
C ALA A 75 5.22 -0.42 -9.05
N TYR A 76 5.20 -0.99 -10.25
CA TYR A 76 6.41 -1.37 -11.00
C TYR A 76 6.94 -0.26 -11.92
N GLU A 77 6.16 0.79 -12.16
CA GLU A 77 6.50 1.90 -13.06
C GLU A 77 6.00 3.24 -12.48
N LEU A 78 6.57 3.62 -11.33
CA LEU A 78 6.26 4.88 -10.68
C LEU A 78 6.82 6.06 -11.51
N PRO A 79 6.05 7.14 -11.72
CA PRO A 79 6.55 8.38 -12.31
C PRO A 79 7.14 9.31 -11.24
N THR A 80 7.99 10.24 -11.65
CA THR A 80 8.33 11.41 -10.83
C THR A 80 7.15 12.38 -10.77
N ASN A 81 7.09 13.22 -9.72
CA ASN A 81 6.12 14.31 -9.67
C ASN A 81 6.39 15.32 -10.80
N HIS A 82 5.38 16.11 -11.19
CA HIS A 82 5.54 17.22 -12.15
C HIS A 82 6.65 18.23 -11.75
N GLY A 83 7.04 18.25 -10.47
CA GLY A 83 8.11 19.08 -9.93
C GLY A 83 9.46 18.37 -9.65
N GLY A 84 9.60 17.08 -9.97
CA GLY A 84 10.84 16.31 -9.72
C GLY A 84 10.64 15.02 -8.91
N PRO A 85 11.72 14.45 -8.36
CA PRO A 85 11.68 13.22 -7.57
C PRO A 85 10.84 13.35 -6.29
N TRP A 86 10.48 12.21 -5.70
CA TRP A 86 9.75 12.14 -4.44
C TRP A 86 10.69 12.17 -3.25
N ALA A 87 10.31 12.89 -2.18
CA ALA A 87 11.01 12.83 -0.90
C ALA A 87 10.61 11.57 -0.12
N THR A 88 9.34 11.17 -0.21
CA THR A 88 8.77 10.02 0.52
C THR A 88 7.77 9.25 -0.33
N VAL A 89 7.86 7.92 -0.33
CA VAL A 89 6.86 6.99 -0.88
C VAL A 89 6.27 6.17 0.27
N TYR A 90 4.95 6.22 0.46
CA TYR A 90 4.21 5.48 1.49
C TYR A 90 3.53 4.24 0.92
N LEU A 91 3.52 3.18 1.73
CA LEU A 91 2.74 1.96 1.51
C LEU A 91 2.12 1.53 2.84
N LEU A 92 0.81 1.36 2.88
CA LEU A 92 0.13 0.76 4.01
C LEU A 92 -0.53 -0.51 3.52
N ASP A 93 -0.01 -1.66 3.96
CA ASP A 93 -0.61 -2.97 3.69
C ASP A 93 -0.65 -3.30 2.19
N VAL A 94 0.46 -3.07 1.47
CA VAL A 94 0.51 -3.19 0.00
C VAL A 94 1.60 -4.15 -0.48
N LEU A 95 2.78 -4.14 0.16
CA LEU A 95 3.96 -4.83 -0.37
C LEU A 95 3.73 -6.33 -0.56
N HIS A 96 3.02 -6.97 0.37
CA HIS A 96 2.76 -8.40 0.35
C HIS A 96 1.70 -8.82 -0.68
N HIS A 97 0.95 -7.88 -1.25
CA HIS A 97 0.08 -8.12 -2.40
C HIS A 97 0.83 -8.06 -3.74
N LEU A 98 2.05 -7.52 -3.77
CA LEU A 98 2.83 -7.40 -5.00
C LEU A 98 3.42 -8.75 -5.42
N ARG A 99 3.17 -9.13 -6.68
CA ARG A 99 3.81 -10.29 -7.32
C ARG A 99 5.34 -10.20 -7.34
N ARG A 100 5.90 -9.00 -7.58
CA ARG A 100 7.34 -8.77 -7.74
C ARG A 100 7.83 -7.63 -6.83
N PRO A 101 7.91 -7.82 -5.51
CA PRO A 101 8.22 -6.73 -4.57
C PRO A 101 9.58 -6.06 -4.85
N PHE A 102 10.57 -6.79 -5.36
CA PHE A 102 11.86 -6.22 -5.76
C PHE A 102 11.75 -5.26 -6.96
N ALA A 103 10.87 -5.54 -7.92
CA ALA A 103 10.63 -4.63 -9.04
C ALA A 103 9.98 -3.32 -8.55
N PHE A 104 9.13 -3.39 -7.52
CA PHE A 104 8.62 -2.19 -6.85
C PHE A 104 9.75 -1.38 -6.19
N PHE A 105 10.65 -2.03 -5.44
CA PHE A 105 11.77 -1.31 -4.82
C PHE A 105 12.69 -0.66 -5.84
N GLU A 106 12.96 -1.32 -6.97
CA GLU A 106 13.70 -0.74 -8.10
C GLU A 106 12.98 0.48 -8.69
N SER A 107 11.67 0.37 -8.91
CA SER A 107 10.83 1.46 -9.43
C SER A 107 10.83 2.66 -8.47
N ALA A 108 10.55 2.44 -7.19
CA ALA A 108 10.53 3.47 -6.16
C ALA A 108 11.90 4.13 -5.97
N ALA A 109 12.99 3.36 -5.96
CA ALA A 109 14.34 3.92 -5.87
C ALA A 109 14.70 4.83 -7.06
N SER A 110 14.15 4.56 -8.26
CA SER A 110 14.43 5.34 -9.46
C SER A 110 13.75 6.72 -9.47
N VAL A 111 12.71 6.92 -8.66
CA VAL A 111 11.93 8.16 -8.58
C VAL A 111 12.08 8.93 -7.27
N LEU A 112 12.87 8.42 -6.33
CA LEU A 112 13.16 9.09 -5.06
C LEU A 112 14.32 10.10 -5.19
N ASP A 113 14.26 11.16 -4.40
CA ASP A 113 15.42 12.03 -4.17
C ASP A 113 16.58 11.27 -3.54
N ILE A 114 17.80 11.80 -3.68
CA ILE A 114 18.95 11.30 -2.92
C ILE A 114 18.66 11.45 -1.41
N GLY A 115 18.62 10.33 -0.70
CA GLY A 115 18.23 10.26 0.71
C GLY A 115 16.73 10.15 0.95
N GLY A 116 15.91 10.10 -0.10
CA GLY A 116 14.47 9.84 -0.08
C GLY A 116 14.13 8.50 0.61
N ARG A 117 12.89 8.39 1.08
CA ARG A 117 12.46 7.26 1.91
C ARG A 117 11.28 6.50 1.33
N ILE A 118 11.37 5.18 1.40
CA ILE A 118 10.20 4.30 1.30
C ILE A 118 9.77 4.00 2.73
N ILE A 119 8.52 4.32 3.07
CA ILE A 119 7.95 4.11 4.40
C ILE A 119 6.78 3.16 4.26
N MET A 120 6.92 1.99 4.84
CA MET A 120 5.95 0.91 4.73
C MET A 120 5.43 0.52 6.10
N MET A 121 4.16 0.19 6.16
CA MET A 121 3.57 -0.48 7.32
C MET A 121 2.83 -1.71 6.83
N GLU A 122 3.28 -2.87 7.28
CA GLU A 122 2.87 -4.18 6.75
C GLU A 122 2.54 -5.13 7.91
N PRO A 123 1.70 -6.15 7.68
CA PRO A 123 1.42 -7.18 8.68
C PRO A 123 2.69 -7.83 9.20
N ALA A 124 2.81 -7.92 10.54
CA ALA A 124 3.99 -8.49 11.17
C ALA A 124 4.04 -10.01 10.94
N ALA A 125 4.90 -10.46 10.03
CA ALA A 125 5.15 -11.89 9.79
C ALA A 125 6.01 -12.59 10.88
N THR A 126 6.02 -12.05 12.11
CA THR A 126 6.70 -12.63 13.28
C THR A 126 5.99 -13.90 13.76
N PRO A 127 6.62 -14.80 14.54
CA PRO A 127 5.95 -16.01 15.03
C PRO A 127 4.64 -15.74 15.78
N GLY A 128 4.61 -14.68 16.62
CA GLY A 128 3.40 -14.24 17.31
C GLY A 128 2.36 -13.66 16.35
N GLY A 129 2.78 -12.83 15.40
CA GLY A 129 1.91 -12.30 14.35
C GLY A 129 1.30 -13.40 13.48
N ARG A 130 2.07 -14.43 13.13
CA ARG A 130 1.58 -15.62 12.40
C ARG A 130 0.55 -16.41 13.18
N LEU A 131 0.75 -16.58 14.49
CA LEU A 131 -0.23 -17.27 15.33
C LEU A 131 -1.54 -16.49 15.39
N PHE A 132 -1.47 -15.17 15.55
CA PHE A 132 -2.64 -14.29 15.51
C PHE A 132 -3.34 -14.33 14.15
N TYR A 133 -2.60 -14.13 13.05
CA TYR A 133 -3.16 -14.13 11.70
C TYR A 133 -3.82 -15.47 11.36
N ARG A 134 -3.21 -16.60 11.73
CA ARG A 134 -3.81 -17.94 11.52
C ARG A 134 -5.12 -18.13 12.28
N LEU A 135 -5.29 -17.49 13.43
CA LEU A 135 -6.45 -17.68 14.30
C LEU A 135 -7.57 -16.66 14.04
N PHE A 136 -7.23 -15.46 13.57
CA PHE A 136 -8.15 -14.31 13.51
C PHE A 136 -8.22 -13.60 12.15
N HIS A 137 -7.36 -13.96 11.18
CA HIS A 137 -7.39 -13.41 9.82
C HIS A 137 -7.50 -14.54 8.77
N HIS A 138 -8.07 -14.20 7.62
CA HIS A 138 -8.32 -15.15 6.53
C HIS A 138 -7.14 -15.23 5.55
N GLU A 139 -6.21 -14.28 5.62
CA GLU A 139 -5.05 -14.19 4.75
C GLU A 139 -3.89 -15.10 5.22
N PRO A 140 -3.29 -15.92 4.33
CA PRO A 140 -2.24 -16.86 4.70
C PRO A 140 -0.85 -16.20 4.74
N ILE A 141 -0.14 -16.32 5.87
CA ILE A 141 1.30 -15.99 5.94
C ILE A 141 2.11 -17.26 5.62
N VAL A 142 2.74 -17.30 4.43
CA VAL A 142 3.47 -18.49 3.93
C VAL A 142 4.96 -18.17 3.66
N PRO A 143 5.82 -18.11 4.69
CA PRO A 143 7.25 -17.78 4.51
C PRO A 143 8.00 -18.75 3.60
N ALA A 144 7.56 -20.01 3.57
CA ALA A 144 8.14 -21.03 2.68
C ALA A 144 7.88 -20.75 1.19
N ALA A 145 6.97 -19.82 0.84
CA ALA A 145 6.76 -19.38 -0.53
C ALA A 145 7.83 -18.36 -0.99
N ILE A 146 8.63 -17.80 -0.07
CA ILE A 146 9.71 -16.87 -0.37
C ILE A 146 10.90 -17.65 -0.95
N ASN A 147 10.86 -17.88 -2.26
CA ASN A 147 11.93 -18.53 -3.01
C ASN A 147 12.31 -17.65 -4.21
N ALA A 148 13.59 -17.67 -4.59
CA ALA A 148 14.03 -17.05 -5.84
C ALA A 148 13.21 -17.63 -7.02
N PRO A 149 12.73 -16.80 -7.98
CA PRO A 149 13.12 -15.41 -8.24
C PRO A 149 12.28 -14.34 -7.50
N TYR A 150 11.62 -14.69 -6.40
CA TYR A 150 10.73 -13.80 -5.63
C TYR A 150 9.54 -13.30 -6.45
N ASP A 151 8.99 -14.23 -7.25
CA ASP A 151 7.77 -14.07 -8.04
C ASP A 151 6.62 -14.79 -7.30
N PHE A 152 5.77 -14.02 -6.66
CA PHE A 152 4.68 -14.52 -5.81
C PHE A 152 3.39 -14.61 -6.61
N ARG A 153 2.95 -15.83 -6.91
CA ARG A 153 1.65 -16.04 -7.58
C ARG A 153 0.50 -15.55 -6.70
N GLU A 154 -0.59 -15.13 -7.34
CA GLU A 154 -1.86 -14.81 -6.69
C GLU A 154 -2.29 -15.95 -5.75
N ASP A 155 -2.92 -15.59 -4.63
CA ASP A 155 -3.37 -16.57 -3.67
C ASP A 155 -4.48 -17.49 -4.25
N LYS A 156 -4.64 -18.65 -3.62
CA LYS A 156 -5.54 -19.71 -4.10
C LYS A 156 -7.03 -19.41 -3.88
N TYR A 157 -7.37 -18.23 -3.35
CA TYR A 157 -8.70 -17.87 -2.85
C TYR A 157 -9.37 -16.71 -3.59
N GLY A 158 -8.89 -16.34 -4.79
CA GLY A 158 -9.63 -15.43 -5.67
C GLY A 158 -9.33 -13.96 -5.45
N GLY A 159 -8.21 -13.61 -4.80
CA GLY A 159 -7.65 -12.27 -4.82
C GLY A 159 -8.49 -11.18 -4.15
N GLU A 160 -9.22 -11.52 -3.08
CA GLU A 160 -9.81 -10.51 -2.20
C GLU A 160 -8.69 -9.88 -1.35
N PHE A 161 -8.32 -8.63 -1.68
CA PHE A 161 -7.33 -7.87 -0.92
C PHE A 161 -7.81 -6.43 -0.73
N ALA A 162 -7.67 -5.91 0.48
CA ALA A 162 -8.20 -4.60 0.85
C ALA A 162 -7.41 -3.43 0.27
N ASN A 163 -6.17 -3.64 -0.21
CA ASN A 163 -5.26 -2.57 -0.66
C ASN A 163 -4.41 -3.03 -1.86
N MET A 164 -4.93 -2.95 -3.09
CA MET A 164 -4.23 -3.45 -4.29
C MET A 164 -3.50 -2.32 -5.04
N ALA A 165 -2.16 -2.35 -5.10
CA ALA A 165 -1.33 -1.51 -5.99
C ALA A 165 -0.80 -2.27 -7.23
N MET A 166 -1.49 -3.33 -7.65
CA MET A 166 -1.01 -4.26 -8.69
C MET A 166 -1.50 -3.85 -10.08
N ALA A 167 -0.64 -3.29 -10.92
CA ALA A 167 -0.83 -3.29 -12.38
C ALA A 167 -0.21 -4.54 -13.02
N TRP A 168 -0.88 -5.03 -14.06
CA TRP A 168 -0.60 -6.26 -14.79
C TRP A 168 0.82 -6.37 -15.39
N CYS A 169 1.34 -7.61 -15.45
CA CYS A 169 2.08 -8.13 -16.60
C CYS A 169 1.31 -9.34 -17.14
#